data_AF-C3N1S2-F1
#
_entry.id   AF-C3N1S2-F1
#
_cell.length_a   1.000
_cell.length_b   1.000
_cell.length_c   1.000
_cell.angle_alpha   90.00
_cell.angle_beta   90.00
_cell.angle_gamma   90.00
#
_symmetry.space_group_name_H-M   'P 1'
#
loop_
_entity.id
_entity.type
_entity.pdbx_description
1 polymer ?
#
loop_
_entity_poly.entity_id
_entity_poly.type
_entity_poly.pdbx_seq_one_letter_code
_entity_poly.pdbx_strand_id
1 'polypeptide(L)'
;MKKSEIKEIEPWGVNIPFIFLAIAYWALGSLSLPLNWSYHPYFMMLGAYALYFGMIQRLFFPAKNYLALHIASLIFLAIPIYYFQIIASVALAITEVKALLDLRNYGYNAKKLPINALVLSSPFASIITWLLYPNYWLLITPLLLYMLGVNVGVFSVNLRTRPVFGLYQLPIFLIIISSYFFPILFPFIGVVYFLTIYRKTFTFKNTSAISSLLSLIVIPLLSLYFGDFVHAFTLGIMSTLFFSCITYSTSRYNYDKIIISIILSDLAYILRFFYFKISGILWVIAVLYFLYLIRDNFYLTSIKLGLSMRFIRMQKESHESP
;
A
#
# COMPACT_ATOMS: atom_id res chain seq x y z
N MET A 1 29.76 24.96 18.10
CA MET A 1 28.69 24.23 17.38
C MET A 1 27.35 24.70 17.91
N LYS A 2 26.54 25.41 17.10
CA LYS A 2 25.14 25.67 17.45
C LYS A 2 24.43 24.32 17.49
N LYS A 3 23.86 23.94 18.65
CA LYS A 3 22.84 22.89 18.71
C LYS A 3 21.73 23.33 17.74
N SER A 4 21.59 22.66 16.60
CA SER A 4 20.40 22.81 15.79
C SER A 4 19.24 22.31 16.65
N GLU A 5 18.35 23.21 17.07
CA GLU A 5 17.08 22.82 17.65
C GLU A 5 16.43 21.83 16.69
N ILE A 6 16.16 20.61 17.18
CA ILE A 6 15.45 19.61 16.40
C ILE A 6 14.04 20.16 16.24
N LYS A 7 13.74 20.68 15.05
CA LYS A 7 12.43 21.21 14.71
C LYS A 7 11.40 20.11 14.97
N GLU A 8 10.41 20.40 15.81
CA GLU A 8 9.37 19.43 16.14
C GLU A 8 8.67 18.96 14.86
N ILE A 9 8.60 17.65 14.68
CA ILE A 9 7.95 17.04 13.52
C ILE A 9 6.46 16.96 13.84
N GLU A 10 5.68 17.92 13.37
CA GLU A 10 4.22 17.85 13.47
C GLU A 10 3.64 16.94 12.37
N PRO A 11 3.06 15.78 12.69
CA PRO A 11 2.37 14.95 11.70
C PRO A 11 0.98 15.50 11.37
N TRP A 12 0.39 15.01 10.28
CA TRP A 12 -1.04 15.14 10.00
C TRP A 12 -1.53 13.88 9.27
N GLY A 13 -2.86 13.72 9.16
CA GLY A 13 -3.50 12.54 8.58
C GLY A 13 -3.46 12.52 7.05
N VAL A 14 -2.26 12.61 6.47
CA VAL A 14 -2.03 12.76 5.03
C VAL A 14 -2.71 11.68 4.18
N ASN A 15 -2.80 10.43 4.65
CA ASN A 15 -3.39 9.34 3.89
C ASN A 15 -4.91 9.41 3.75
N ILE A 16 -5.61 10.15 4.63
CA ILE A 16 -7.08 10.13 4.67
C ILE A 16 -7.70 10.69 3.38
N PRO A 17 -7.30 11.87 2.87
CA PRO A 17 -7.77 12.37 1.57
C PRO A 17 -7.52 11.39 0.42
N PHE A 18 -6.38 10.69 0.42
CA PHE A 18 -6.05 9.71 -0.61
C PHE A 18 -6.93 8.45 -0.53
N ILE A 19 -7.31 8.01 0.68
CA ILE A 19 -8.28 6.91 0.84
C ILE A 19 -9.62 7.30 0.22
N PHE A 20 -10.11 8.52 0.46
CA PHE A 20 -11.35 8.99 -0.17
C PHE A 20 -11.23 9.06 -1.70
N LEU A 21 -10.11 9.56 -2.21
CA LEU A 21 -9.85 9.59 -3.65
C LEU A 21 -9.82 8.17 -4.25
N ALA A 22 -9.22 7.21 -3.55
CA ALA A 22 -9.19 5.81 -3.98
C ALA A 22 -10.59 5.22 -4.11
N ILE A 23 -11.44 5.42 -3.10
CA ILE A 23 -12.83 4.96 -3.10
C ILE A 23 -13.61 5.59 -4.25
N ALA A 24 -13.44 6.91 -4.47
CA ALA A 24 -14.10 7.61 -5.55
C ALA A 24 -13.72 7.02 -6.92
N TYR A 25 -12.43 6.77 -7.17
CA TYR A 25 -11.98 6.14 -8.40
C TYR A 25 -12.48 4.71 -8.57
N TRP A 26 -12.47 3.90 -7.51
CA TRP A 26 -13.02 2.56 -7.56
C TRP A 26 -14.53 2.53 -7.82
N ALA A 27 -15.28 3.49 -7.27
CA ALA A 27 -16.68 3.67 -7.59
C ALA A 27 -16.87 4.04 -9.08
N LEU A 28 -16.08 5.00 -9.60
CA LEU A 28 -16.10 5.36 -11.03
C LEU A 28 -15.73 4.18 -11.94
N GLY A 29 -14.73 3.39 -11.56
CA GLY A 29 -14.34 2.17 -12.27
C GLY A 29 -15.43 1.11 -12.25
N SER A 30 -16.19 0.99 -11.16
CA SER A 30 -17.33 0.07 -11.09
C SER A 30 -18.50 0.56 -11.95
N LEU A 31 -18.79 1.87 -11.92
CA LEU A 31 -19.82 2.50 -12.74
C LEU A 31 -19.49 2.51 -14.23
N SER A 32 -18.21 2.44 -14.61
CA SER A 32 -17.80 2.40 -16.00
C SER A 32 -18.03 1.04 -16.67
N LEU A 33 -18.19 -0.06 -15.92
CA LEU A 33 -18.48 -1.39 -16.48
C LEU A 33 -19.69 -1.40 -17.44
N PRO A 34 -20.87 -0.83 -17.08
CA PRO A 34 -22.00 -0.73 -18.00
C PRO A 34 -21.92 0.42 -19.00
N LEU A 35 -21.13 1.47 -18.73
CA LEU A 35 -21.12 2.70 -19.55
C LEU A 35 -20.04 2.68 -20.63
N ASN A 36 -18.81 2.34 -20.26
CA ASN A 36 -17.66 2.20 -21.15
C ASN A 36 -16.55 1.40 -20.43
N TRP A 37 -16.50 0.11 -20.75
CA TRP A 37 -15.62 -0.86 -20.09
C TRP A 37 -14.13 -0.49 -20.21
N SER A 38 -13.71 0.20 -21.26
CA SER A 38 -12.31 0.60 -21.47
C SER A 38 -11.76 1.49 -20.35
N TYR A 39 -12.63 2.23 -19.64
CA TYR A 39 -12.20 3.06 -18.50
C TYR A 39 -12.11 2.32 -17.18
N HIS A 40 -12.69 1.12 -17.07
CA HIS A 40 -12.62 0.31 -15.84
C HIS A 40 -11.18 0.09 -15.35
N PRO A 41 -10.26 -0.52 -16.14
CA PRO A 41 -8.89 -0.77 -15.65
C PRO A 41 -8.15 0.52 -15.27
N TYR A 42 -8.41 1.61 -15.99
CA TYR A 42 -7.82 2.91 -15.70
C TYR A 42 -8.21 3.43 -14.32
N PHE A 43 -9.51 3.53 -14.03
CA PHE A 43 -9.99 4.02 -12.75
C PHE A 43 -9.63 3.08 -11.59
N MET A 44 -9.64 1.76 -11.81
CA MET A 44 -9.19 0.81 -10.80
C MET A 44 -7.72 1.03 -10.43
N MET A 45 -6.87 1.30 -11.42
CA MET A 45 -5.46 1.60 -11.23
C MET A 45 -5.25 2.97 -10.56
N LEU A 46 -5.98 4.02 -10.96
CA LEU A 46 -5.92 5.33 -10.29
C LEU A 46 -6.28 5.22 -8.80
N GLY A 47 -7.28 4.42 -8.45
CA GLY A 47 -7.62 4.17 -7.05
C GLY A 47 -6.51 3.44 -6.27
N ALA A 48 -5.84 2.48 -6.90
CA ALA A 48 -4.69 1.80 -6.31
C ALA A 48 -3.50 2.76 -6.06
N TYR A 49 -3.22 3.63 -7.04
CA TYR A 49 -2.19 4.66 -6.91
C TYR A 49 -2.55 5.70 -5.83
N ALA A 50 -3.82 6.04 -5.65
CA ALA A 50 -4.25 6.89 -4.55
C ALA A 50 -3.92 6.28 -3.19
N LEU A 51 -4.26 5.01 -2.94
CA LEU A 51 -3.85 4.34 -1.70
C LEU A 51 -2.34 4.28 -1.53
N TYR A 52 -1.61 3.93 -2.60
CA TYR A 52 -0.16 3.90 -2.60
C TYR A 52 0.44 5.26 -2.16
N PHE A 53 0.05 6.36 -2.80
CA PHE A 53 0.56 7.70 -2.52
C PHE A 53 0.25 8.17 -1.09
N GLY A 54 -0.99 7.97 -0.65
CA GLY A 54 -1.39 8.36 0.70
C GLY A 54 -0.60 7.58 1.76
N MET A 55 -0.39 6.29 1.54
CA MET A 55 0.24 5.43 2.54
C MET A 55 1.76 5.58 2.57
N ILE A 56 2.44 5.79 1.44
CA ILE A 56 3.87 6.11 1.46
C ILE A 56 4.13 7.44 2.17
N GLN A 57 3.32 8.48 1.89
CA GLN A 57 3.45 9.77 2.55
C GLN A 57 3.18 9.66 4.06
N ARG A 58 2.20 8.87 4.49
CA ARG A 58 1.93 8.66 5.92
C ARG A 58 3.06 7.92 6.63
N LEU A 59 3.53 6.81 6.05
CA LEU A 59 4.44 5.90 6.76
C LEU A 59 5.87 6.44 6.82
N PHE A 60 6.30 7.18 5.80
CA PHE A 60 7.68 7.63 5.69
C PHE A 60 7.81 9.15 5.91
N PHE A 61 6.82 9.94 5.50
CA PHE A 61 6.95 11.40 5.41
C PHE A 61 5.72 12.18 5.97
N PRO A 62 5.19 11.87 7.17
CA PRO A 62 3.91 12.42 7.63
C PRO A 62 3.95 13.91 8.02
N ALA A 63 5.14 14.53 7.99
CA ALA A 63 5.36 15.87 8.52
C ALA A 63 4.61 16.96 7.73
N LYS A 64 4.02 17.92 8.44
CA LYS A 64 3.43 19.12 7.83
C LYS A 64 4.44 19.98 7.06
N ASN A 65 5.73 19.83 7.31
CA ASN A 65 6.80 20.47 6.53
C ASN A 65 6.75 20.11 5.02
N TYR A 66 6.07 19.01 4.65
CA TYR A 66 5.88 18.58 3.27
C TYR A 66 4.44 18.79 2.76
N LEU A 67 3.59 19.49 3.52
CA LEU A 67 2.15 19.65 3.22
C LEU A 67 1.88 20.15 1.80
N ALA A 68 2.65 21.12 1.30
CA ALA A 68 2.48 21.63 -0.06
C ALA A 68 2.70 20.54 -1.12
N LEU A 69 3.71 19.68 -0.95
CA LEU A 69 3.99 18.57 -1.86
C LEU A 69 2.96 17.45 -1.72
N HIS A 70 2.46 17.19 -0.50
CA HIS A 70 1.36 16.26 -0.28
C HIS A 70 0.09 16.69 -1.03
N ILE A 71 -0.29 17.97 -0.88
CA ILE A 71 -1.46 18.55 -1.54
C ILE A 71 -1.26 18.55 -3.07
N ALA A 72 -0.07 18.93 -3.56
CA ALA A 72 0.23 18.89 -4.99
C ALA A 72 0.09 17.46 -5.54
N SER A 73 0.65 16.46 -4.84
CA SER A 73 0.52 15.05 -5.21
C SER A 73 -0.95 14.64 -5.26
N LEU A 74 -1.76 15.01 -4.27
CA LEU A 74 -3.19 14.69 -4.21
C LEU A 74 -3.98 15.32 -5.37
N ILE A 75 -3.78 16.63 -5.62
CA ILE A 75 -4.50 17.37 -6.66
C ILE A 75 -4.20 16.79 -8.03
N PHE A 76 -2.91 16.58 -8.35
CA PHE A 76 -2.53 16.05 -9.65
C PHE A 76 -2.98 14.59 -9.82
N LEU A 77 -2.94 13.78 -8.76
CA LEU A 77 -3.45 12.42 -8.81
C LEU A 77 -4.97 12.39 -9.04
N ALA A 78 -5.71 13.38 -8.53
CA ALA A 78 -7.16 13.50 -8.68
C ALA A 78 -7.62 13.90 -10.10
N ILE A 79 -6.71 14.35 -10.96
CA ILE A 79 -7.01 14.63 -12.37
C ILE A 79 -6.78 13.34 -13.18
N PRO A 80 -7.83 12.72 -13.76
CA PRO A 80 -7.73 11.39 -14.38
C PRO A 80 -7.08 11.43 -15.78
N ILE A 81 -5.96 12.12 -15.92
CA ILE A 81 -5.17 12.23 -17.15
C ILE A 81 -3.74 11.78 -16.83
N TYR A 82 -3.19 10.84 -17.61
CA TYR A 82 -1.93 10.16 -17.27
C TYR A 82 -0.74 11.12 -17.09
N TYR A 83 -0.70 12.24 -17.83
CA TYR A 83 0.33 13.28 -17.63
C TYR A 83 0.34 13.84 -16.21
N PHE A 84 -0.82 14.03 -15.60
CA PHE A 84 -0.92 14.49 -14.22
C PHE A 84 -0.51 13.40 -13.22
N GLN A 85 -0.63 12.11 -13.58
CA GLN A 85 -0.13 10.99 -12.78
C GLN A 85 1.41 10.97 -12.74
N ILE A 86 2.06 11.38 -13.84
CA ILE A 86 3.52 11.61 -13.88
C ILE A 86 3.89 12.75 -12.93
N ILE A 87 3.21 13.90 -13.04
CA ILE A 87 3.49 15.07 -12.19
C ILE A 87 3.26 14.75 -10.72
N ALA A 88 2.19 14.03 -10.39
CA ALA A 88 1.94 13.52 -9.04
C ALA A 88 3.11 12.65 -8.56
N SER A 89 3.56 11.70 -9.39
CA SER A 89 4.70 10.82 -9.06
C SER A 89 6.00 11.61 -8.83
N VAL A 90 6.23 12.68 -9.60
CA VAL A 90 7.36 13.59 -9.40
C VAL A 90 7.24 14.32 -8.06
N ALA A 91 6.08 14.87 -7.72
CA ALA A 91 5.86 15.53 -6.43
C ALA A 91 6.09 14.57 -5.25
N LEU A 92 5.67 13.31 -5.40
CA LEU A 92 5.93 12.27 -4.42
C LEU A 92 7.44 11.96 -4.28
N ALA A 93 8.15 11.79 -5.40
CA ALA A 93 9.60 11.53 -5.38
C ALA A 93 10.39 12.71 -4.78
N ILE A 94 10.01 13.96 -5.06
CA ILE A 94 10.60 15.14 -4.43
C ILE A 94 10.38 15.13 -2.92
N THR A 95 9.18 14.75 -2.46
CA THR A 95 8.86 14.61 -1.03
C THR A 95 9.81 13.62 -0.37
N GLU A 96 9.99 12.46 -0.99
CA GLU A 96 10.89 11.41 -0.50
C GLU A 96 12.34 11.89 -0.42
N VAL A 97 12.88 12.48 -1.49
CA VAL A 97 14.26 12.98 -1.51
C VAL A 97 14.47 14.03 -0.42
N LYS A 98 13.54 14.99 -0.29
CA LYS A 98 13.62 16.04 0.72
C LYS A 98 13.61 15.46 2.14
N ALA A 99 12.76 14.50 2.39
CA ALA A 99 12.69 13.88 3.71
C ALA A 99 13.92 13.03 4.05
N LEU A 100 14.51 12.34 3.07
CA LEU A 100 15.79 11.64 3.27
C LEU A 100 16.93 12.63 3.56
N LEU A 101 16.95 13.79 2.92
CA LEU A 101 17.91 14.87 3.21
C LEU A 101 17.70 15.42 4.63
N ASP A 102 16.46 15.67 5.04
CA ASP A 102 16.14 16.16 6.39
C ASP A 102 16.56 15.14 7.46
N LEU A 103 16.31 13.85 7.26
CA LEU A 103 16.78 12.79 8.15
C LEU A 103 18.30 12.84 8.34
N ARG A 104 19.05 13.00 7.24
CA ARG A 104 20.52 13.13 7.29
C ARG A 104 20.95 14.38 8.07
N ASN A 105 20.24 15.49 7.89
CA ASN A 105 20.52 16.75 8.60
C ASN A 105 20.24 16.64 10.11
N TYR A 106 19.29 15.80 10.53
CA TYR A 106 19.03 15.50 11.94
C TYR A 106 20.10 14.58 12.58
N GLY A 107 21.21 14.31 11.88
CA GLY A 107 22.33 13.53 12.41
C GLY A 107 22.12 12.02 12.32
N TYR A 108 21.10 11.56 11.57
CA TYR A 108 20.93 10.13 11.35
C TYR A 108 22.07 9.58 10.48
N ASN A 109 22.73 8.55 10.99
CA ASN A 109 23.81 7.88 10.29
C ASN A 109 23.24 6.94 9.22
N ALA A 110 23.48 7.25 7.95
CA ALA A 110 23.05 6.45 6.80
C ALA A 110 23.51 4.97 6.87
N LYS A 111 24.64 4.68 7.54
CA LYS A 111 25.14 3.30 7.73
C LYS A 111 24.29 2.47 8.71
N LYS A 112 23.47 3.10 9.54
CA LYS A 112 22.58 2.45 10.51
C LYS A 112 21.11 2.43 10.09
N LEU A 113 20.77 3.09 8.96
CA LEU A 113 19.39 3.11 8.48
C LEU A 113 19.07 1.76 7.83
N PRO A 114 18.06 1.01 8.30
CA PRO A 114 17.52 -0.09 7.52
C PRO A 114 16.83 0.50 6.28
N ILE A 115 17.56 0.60 5.18
CA ILE A 115 17.04 1.13 3.91
C ILE A 115 16.08 0.10 3.32
N ASN A 116 14.79 0.45 3.27
CA ASN A 116 13.80 -0.32 2.54
C ASN A 116 13.86 0.05 1.05
N ALA A 117 14.82 -0.55 0.34
CA ALA A 117 15.11 -0.23 -1.05
C ALA A 117 13.89 -0.48 -1.95
N LEU A 118 13.09 -1.49 -1.64
CA LEU A 118 11.82 -1.75 -2.34
C LEU A 118 10.91 -0.52 -2.30
N VAL A 119 10.65 0.03 -1.11
CA VAL A 119 9.77 1.20 -0.96
C VAL A 119 10.38 2.45 -1.58
N LEU A 120 11.65 2.74 -1.31
CA LEU A 120 12.28 3.97 -1.82
C LEU A 120 12.48 3.95 -3.34
N SER A 121 12.50 2.78 -3.96
CA SER A 121 12.51 2.69 -5.43
C SER A 121 11.14 2.94 -6.07
N SER A 122 10.03 2.80 -5.31
CA SER A 122 8.69 2.80 -5.89
C SER A 122 8.25 4.16 -6.46
N PRO A 123 8.57 5.34 -5.89
CA PRO A 123 8.19 6.62 -6.50
C PRO A 123 8.88 6.87 -7.84
N PHE A 124 10.16 6.50 -7.94
CA PHE A 124 10.91 6.64 -9.19
C PHE A 124 10.40 5.67 -10.26
N ALA A 125 10.12 4.42 -9.88
CA ALA A 125 9.48 3.45 -10.77
C ALA A 125 8.09 3.94 -11.23
N SER A 126 7.34 4.62 -10.36
CA SER A 126 6.04 5.23 -10.70
C SER A 126 6.17 6.23 -11.84
N ILE A 127 7.16 7.13 -11.79
CA ILE A 127 7.42 8.11 -12.87
C ILE A 127 7.69 7.39 -14.20
N ILE A 128 8.60 6.41 -14.19
CA ILE A 128 9.01 5.68 -15.39
C ILE A 128 7.81 4.93 -15.99
N THR A 129 7.04 4.23 -15.17
CA THR A 129 5.92 3.40 -15.66
C THR A 129 4.76 4.24 -16.21
N TRP A 130 4.47 5.42 -15.63
CA TRP A 130 3.48 6.34 -16.19
C TRP A 130 3.93 6.99 -17.50
N LEU A 131 5.23 7.22 -17.70
CA LEU A 131 5.77 7.64 -19.00
C LEU A 131 5.60 6.58 -20.09
N LEU A 132 5.49 5.31 -19.71
CA LEU A 132 5.29 4.17 -20.61
C LEU A 132 3.82 3.72 -20.71
N TYR A 133 2.88 4.50 -20.16
CA TYR A 133 1.44 4.32 -20.38
C TYR A 133 1.13 4.37 -21.89
N PRO A 134 0.25 3.51 -22.47
CA PRO A 134 -0.89 2.81 -21.86
C PRO A 134 -0.67 1.38 -21.33
N ASN A 135 0.56 0.92 -21.13
CA ASN A 135 0.78 -0.46 -20.68
C ASN A 135 0.48 -0.67 -19.18
N TYR A 136 -0.71 -1.16 -18.86
CA TYR A 136 -1.18 -1.45 -17.50
C TYR A 136 -0.32 -2.44 -16.72
N TRP A 137 0.33 -3.39 -17.40
CA TRP A 137 1.23 -4.34 -16.74
C TRP A 137 2.40 -3.62 -16.07
N LEU A 138 2.89 -2.53 -16.67
CA LEU A 138 4.02 -1.79 -16.12
C LEU A 138 3.64 -1.06 -14.85
N LEU A 139 2.41 -0.55 -14.76
CA LEU A 139 1.89 0.16 -13.58
C LEU A 139 1.81 -0.74 -12.33
N ILE A 140 1.81 -2.06 -12.49
CA ILE A 140 1.85 -3.01 -11.38
C ILE A 140 3.21 -2.98 -10.66
N THR A 141 4.30 -2.69 -11.39
CA THR A 141 5.68 -2.73 -10.88
C THR A 141 5.91 -1.82 -9.66
N PRO A 142 5.64 -0.49 -9.71
CA PRO A 142 5.82 0.39 -8.55
C PRO A 142 4.93 -0.02 -7.37
N LEU A 143 3.71 -0.51 -7.63
CA LEU A 143 2.81 -0.99 -6.58
C LEU A 143 3.37 -2.24 -5.90
N LEU A 144 3.92 -3.20 -6.65
CA LEU A 144 4.58 -4.39 -6.09
C LEU A 144 5.78 -4.02 -5.23
N LEU A 145 6.65 -3.13 -5.73
CA LEU A 145 7.81 -2.62 -4.99
C LEU A 145 7.36 -2.02 -3.64
N TYR A 146 6.36 -1.14 -3.67
CA TYR A 146 5.81 -0.53 -2.47
C TYR A 146 5.20 -1.57 -1.50
N MET A 147 4.26 -2.38 -1.99
CA MET A 147 3.45 -3.25 -1.14
C MET A 147 4.26 -4.35 -0.49
N LEU A 148 5.16 -4.99 -1.25
CA LEU A 148 6.04 -6.01 -0.69
C LEU A 148 7.03 -5.40 0.29
N GLY A 149 7.56 -4.21 -0.03
CA GLY A 149 8.48 -3.48 0.84
C GLY A 149 7.85 -3.09 2.18
N VAL A 150 6.66 -2.46 2.19
CA VAL A 150 5.99 -2.05 3.44
C VAL A 150 5.56 -3.25 4.27
N ASN A 151 5.07 -4.32 3.63
CA ASN A 151 4.58 -5.49 4.36
C ASN A 151 5.70 -6.34 4.98
N VAL A 152 6.98 -6.11 4.65
CA VAL A 152 8.10 -6.72 5.42
C VAL A 152 7.98 -6.37 6.89
N GLY A 153 7.64 -5.12 7.23
CA GLY A 153 7.48 -4.68 8.62
C GLY A 153 6.27 -5.34 9.30
N VAL A 154 5.14 -5.43 8.60
CA VAL A 154 3.91 -6.05 9.10
C VAL A 154 4.13 -7.54 9.39
N PHE A 155 4.76 -8.28 8.47
CA PHE A 155 5.06 -9.69 8.67
C PHE A 155 6.11 -9.92 9.75
N SER A 156 7.14 -9.07 9.84
CA SER A 156 8.17 -9.20 10.88
C SER A 156 7.60 -9.12 12.28
N VAL A 157 6.66 -8.21 12.53
CA VAL A 157 6.04 -8.08 13.85
C VAL A 157 5.02 -9.19 14.13
N ASN A 158 4.20 -9.56 13.14
CA ASN A 158 3.07 -10.47 13.35
C ASN A 158 3.42 -11.95 13.21
N LEU A 159 4.46 -12.29 12.43
CA LEU A 159 4.92 -13.66 12.19
C LEU A 159 6.28 -13.95 12.89
N ARG A 160 6.84 -12.97 13.60
CA ARG A 160 8.17 -13.01 14.25
C ARG A 160 9.33 -13.30 13.29
N THR A 161 9.19 -12.92 12.03
CA THR A 161 10.29 -13.00 11.07
C THR A 161 11.30 -11.87 11.29
N ARG A 162 12.56 -12.10 10.90
CA ARG A 162 13.54 -11.00 10.86
C ARG A 162 13.21 -10.06 9.69
N PRO A 163 13.22 -8.74 9.90
CA PRO A 163 12.98 -7.82 8.81
C PRO A 163 14.10 -7.90 7.77
N VAL A 164 13.70 -7.89 6.50
CA VAL A 164 14.59 -7.99 5.34
C VAL A 164 14.73 -6.60 4.72
N PHE A 165 15.92 -6.01 4.81
CA PHE A 165 16.24 -4.70 4.28
C PHE A 165 17.55 -4.70 3.48
N GLY A 166 17.76 -3.66 2.68
CA GLY A 166 18.96 -3.50 1.86
C GLY A 166 19.18 -4.64 0.87
N LEU A 167 20.41 -5.14 0.78
CA LEU A 167 20.81 -6.19 -0.18
C LEU A 167 20.02 -7.50 -0.04
N TYR A 168 19.48 -7.79 1.13
CA TYR A 168 18.66 -9.00 1.30
C TYR A 168 17.29 -8.91 0.60
N GLN A 169 16.88 -7.73 0.15
CA GLN A 169 15.68 -7.53 -0.69
C GLN A 169 15.95 -7.79 -2.17
N LEU A 170 17.22 -7.98 -2.58
CA LEU A 170 17.62 -8.18 -3.97
C LEU A 170 16.84 -9.32 -4.67
N PRO A 171 16.60 -10.50 -4.06
CA PRO A 171 15.82 -11.56 -4.72
C PRO A 171 14.40 -11.11 -5.08
N ILE A 172 13.75 -10.35 -4.19
CA ILE A 172 12.41 -9.79 -4.40
C ILE A 172 12.45 -8.74 -5.52
N PHE A 173 13.46 -7.88 -5.50
CA PHE A 173 13.65 -6.84 -6.51
C PHE A 173 13.86 -7.44 -7.91
N LEU A 174 14.71 -8.47 -8.02
CA LEU A 174 15.02 -9.15 -9.28
C LEU A 174 13.81 -9.85 -9.86
N ILE A 175 13.01 -10.54 -9.05
CA ILE A 175 11.81 -11.22 -9.59
C ILE A 175 10.74 -10.22 -10.05
N ILE A 176 10.56 -9.09 -9.35
CA ILE A 176 9.64 -8.03 -9.78
C ILE A 176 10.07 -7.47 -11.15
N ILE A 177 11.35 -7.09 -11.29
CA ILE A 177 11.88 -6.58 -12.57
C ILE A 177 11.86 -7.67 -13.65
N SER A 178 12.14 -8.92 -13.31
CA SER A 178 12.08 -10.00 -14.30
C SER A 178 10.64 -10.24 -14.76
N SER A 179 9.66 -10.12 -13.85
CA SER A 179 8.23 -10.24 -14.18
C SER A 179 7.71 -9.15 -15.10
N TYR A 180 8.38 -7.99 -15.14
CA TYR A 180 8.11 -6.94 -16.13
C TYR A 180 8.37 -7.45 -17.55
N PHE A 181 9.52 -8.08 -17.80
CA PHE A 181 9.90 -8.59 -19.13
C PHE A 181 9.26 -9.94 -19.44
N PHE A 182 9.04 -10.76 -18.41
CA PHE A 182 8.51 -12.12 -18.52
C PHE A 182 7.32 -12.28 -17.57
N PRO A 183 6.09 -11.93 -18.00
CA PRO A 183 4.90 -11.99 -17.15
C PRO A 183 4.66 -13.36 -16.50
N ILE A 184 5.12 -14.44 -17.13
CA ILE A 184 5.06 -15.81 -16.56
C ILE A 184 5.79 -15.96 -15.21
N LEU A 185 6.69 -15.03 -14.86
CA LEU A 185 7.39 -15.03 -13.57
C LEU A 185 6.56 -14.41 -12.43
N PHE A 186 5.52 -13.63 -12.74
CA PHE A 186 4.68 -12.96 -11.73
C PHE A 186 4.09 -13.91 -10.66
N PRO A 187 3.54 -15.08 -11.02
CA PRO A 187 3.01 -16.06 -10.06
C PRO A 187 4.00 -16.47 -8.97
N PHE A 188 5.30 -16.42 -9.25
CA PHE A 188 6.35 -16.84 -8.33
C PHE A 188 6.83 -15.74 -7.38
N ILE A 189 6.37 -14.49 -7.54
CA ILE A 189 6.75 -13.36 -6.66
C ILE A 189 6.42 -13.68 -5.21
N GLY A 190 5.22 -14.19 -4.94
CA GLY A 190 4.80 -14.55 -3.58
C GLY A 190 5.67 -15.65 -2.96
N VAL A 191 6.08 -16.64 -3.76
CA VAL A 191 6.97 -17.73 -3.33
C VAL A 191 8.35 -17.19 -2.98
N VAL A 192 8.95 -16.39 -3.87
CA VAL A 192 10.27 -15.77 -3.61
C VAL A 192 10.21 -14.84 -2.40
N TYR A 193 9.14 -14.07 -2.26
CA TYR A 193 8.92 -13.21 -1.11
C TYR A 193 8.89 -14.02 0.20
N PHE A 194 8.08 -15.08 0.25
CA PHE A 194 8.00 -15.97 1.41
C PHE A 194 9.35 -16.59 1.78
N LEU A 195 10.05 -17.18 0.82
CA LEU A 195 11.37 -17.79 1.03
C LEU A 195 12.39 -16.78 1.56
N THR A 196 12.26 -15.51 1.17
CA THR A 196 13.15 -14.44 1.64
C THR A 196 12.85 -14.06 3.10
N ILE A 197 11.58 -14.01 3.51
CA ILE A 197 11.18 -13.61 4.87
C ILE A 197 11.18 -14.77 5.90
N TYR A 198 11.08 -16.02 5.48
CA TYR A 198 10.93 -17.22 6.34
C TYR A 198 12.14 -17.54 7.24
N ARG A 199 13.15 -16.68 7.32
CA ARG A 199 14.43 -16.98 8.02
C ARG A 199 14.25 -17.15 9.54
N LYS A 200 14.48 -18.39 10.00
CA LYS A 200 14.80 -18.90 11.36
C LYS A 200 13.79 -18.77 12.51
N THR A 201 12.84 -17.83 12.51
CA THR A 201 11.91 -17.63 13.67
C THR A 201 10.45 -17.43 13.27
N PHE A 202 9.95 -18.20 12.30
CA PHE A 202 8.55 -18.12 11.89
C PHE A 202 7.61 -18.68 12.96
N THR A 203 6.61 -17.90 13.39
CA THR A 203 5.57 -18.35 14.31
C THR A 203 4.18 -17.94 13.82
N PHE A 204 3.23 -18.86 13.90
CA PHE A 204 1.83 -18.65 13.50
C PHE A 204 1.05 -17.89 14.59
N LYS A 205 1.46 -16.66 14.90
CA LYS A 205 0.82 -15.88 15.98
C LYS A 205 -0.44 -15.15 15.52
N ASN A 206 -0.50 -14.73 14.26
CA ASN A 206 -1.55 -13.85 13.76
C ASN A 206 -2.19 -14.40 12.47
N THR A 207 -3.46 -14.78 12.56
CA THR A 207 -4.24 -15.38 11.46
C THR A 207 -4.39 -14.45 10.26
N SER A 208 -4.61 -13.16 10.48
CA SER A 208 -4.68 -12.16 9.41
C SER A 208 -3.37 -12.04 8.62
N ALA A 209 -2.23 -12.04 9.31
CA ALA A 209 -0.92 -11.99 8.67
C ALA A 209 -0.64 -13.27 7.86
N ILE A 210 -1.02 -14.44 8.41
CA ILE A 210 -0.93 -15.72 7.69
C ILE A 210 -1.82 -15.71 6.45
N SER A 211 -3.08 -15.29 6.59
CA SER A 211 -4.04 -15.19 5.47
C SER A 211 -3.51 -14.27 4.38
N SER A 212 -2.92 -13.13 4.76
CA SER A 212 -2.32 -12.19 3.80
C SER A 212 -1.17 -12.83 3.02
N LEU A 213 -0.32 -13.59 3.71
CA LEU A 213 0.82 -14.27 3.12
C LEU A 213 0.39 -15.44 2.22
N LEU A 214 -0.64 -16.19 2.63
CA LEU A 214 -1.21 -17.27 1.81
C LEU A 214 -1.86 -16.71 0.55
N SER A 215 -2.66 -15.66 0.65
CA SER A 215 -3.27 -14.98 -0.51
C SER A 215 -2.20 -14.51 -1.52
N LEU A 216 -1.11 -13.90 -1.03
CA LEU A 216 0.05 -13.49 -1.83
C LEU A 216 0.73 -14.66 -2.59
N ILE A 217 0.60 -15.90 -2.12
CA ILE A 217 1.20 -17.08 -2.76
C ILE A 217 0.17 -17.78 -3.65
N VAL A 218 -1.00 -18.10 -3.10
CA VAL A 218 -2.01 -18.98 -3.71
C VAL A 218 -2.66 -18.29 -4.90
N ILE A 219 -3.11 -17.04 -4.78
CA ILE A 219 -3.83 -16.36 -5.86
C ILE A 219 -2.94 -16.14 -7.09
N PRO A 220 -1.70 -15.65 -6.97
CA PRO A 220 -0.80 -15.56 -8.12
C PRO A 220 -0.49 -16.93 -8.75
N LEU A 221 -0.32 -18.01 -7.97
CA LEU A 221 -0.13 -19.35 -8.53
C LEU A 221 -1.38 -19.85 -9.28
N LEU A 222 -2.59 -19.62 -8.75
CA LEU A 222 -3.84 -19.96 -9.44
C LEU A 222 -3.98 -19.22 -10.77
N SER A 223 -3.37 -18.04 -10.90
CA SER A 223 -3.40 -17.28 -12.16
C SER A 223 -2.68 -17.98 -13.32
N LEU A 224 -1.77 -18.94 -13.05
CA LEU A 224 -1.21 -19.80 -14.09
C LEU A 224 -2.27 -20.69 -14.73
N TYR A 225 -3.25 -21.14 -13.95
CA TYR A 225 -4.35 -21.97 -14.44
C TYR A 225 -5.42 -21.14 -15.14
N PHE A 226 -5.78 -19.99 -14.56
CA PHE A 226 -6.86 -19.14 -15.07
C PHE A 226 -6.45 -18.12 -16.15
N GLY A 227 -5.16 -17.84 -16.31
CA GLY A 227 -4.62 -16.93 -17.32
C GLY A 227 -4.84 -15.43 -17.06
N ASP A 228 -5.29 -15.02 -15.86
CA ASP A 228 -5.58 -13.61 -15.53
C ASP A 228 -4.65 -13.08 -14.42
N PHE A 229 -3.51 -12.53 -14.84
CA PHE A 229 -2.48 -12.01 -13.94
C PHE A 229 -2.84 -10.66 -13.32
N VAL A 230 -3.55 -9.80 -14.06
CA VAL A 230 -3.92 -8.45 -13.60
C VAL A 230 -4.89 -8.54 -12.44
N HIS A 231 -5.92 -9.39 -12.53
CA HIS A 231 -6.86 -9.56 -11.43
C HIS A 231 -6.26 -10.36 -10.26
N ALA A 232 -5.33 -11.28 -10.54
CA ALA A 232 -4.59 -11.96 -9.48
C ALA A 232 -3.75 -10.96 -8.66
N PHE A 233 -3.11 -10.00 -9.35
CA PHE A 233 -2.46 -8.88 -8.71
C PHE A 233 -3.45 -8.02 -7.92
N THR A 234 -4.51 -7.51 -8.52
CA THR A 234 -5.39 -6.53 -7.85
C THR A 234 -6.17 -7.12 -6.67
N LEU A 235 -6.66 -8.36 -6.79
CA LEU A 235 -7.48 -9.00 -5.77
C LEU A 235 -6.64 -9.77 -4.74
N GLY A 236 -5.66 -10.56 -5.19
CA GLY A 236 -4.88 -11.43 -4.29
C GLY A 236 -3.66 -10.77 -3.67
N ILE A 237 -2.97 -9.88 -4.39
CA ILE A 237 -1.79 -9.18 -3.84
C ILE A 237 -2.20 -7.82 -3.29
N MET A 238 -2.74 -6.96 -4.15
CA MET A 238 -2.90 -5.55 -3.86
C MET A 238 -3.93 -5.27 -2.78
N SER A 239 -5.15 -5.75 -2.96
CA SER A 239 -6.24 -5.56 -1.99
C SER A 239 -5.84 -6.14 -0.63
N THR A 240 -5.41 -7.41 -0.62
CA THR A 240 -4.91 -8.10 0.57
C THR A 240 -3.82 -7.34 1.33
N LEU A 241 -2.76 -6.92 0.64
CA LEU A 241 -1.61 -6.27 1.26
C LEU A 241 -1.91 -4.83 1.69
N PHE A 242 -2.75 -4.09 0.96
CA PHE A 242 -3.21 -2.77 1.40
C PHE A 242 -4.11 -2.88 2.62
N PHE A 243 -5.11 -3.76 2.59
CA PHE A 243 -6.01 -3.98 3.71
C PHE A 243 -5.22 -4.33 4.98
N SER A 244 -4.29 -5.28 4.88
CA SER A 244 -3.40 -5.65 5.98
C SER A 244 -2.57 -4.46 6.47
N CYS A 245 -1.80 -3.78 5.60
CA CYS A 245 -0.87 -2.75 6.05
C CYS A 245 -1.56 -1.48 6.57
N ILE A 246 -2.67 -1.06 5.95
CA ILE A 246 -3.43 0.11 6.36
C ILE A 246 -4.11 -0.17 7.70
N THR A 247 -4.78 -1.32 7.87
CA THR A 247 -5.41 -1.64 9.15
C THR A 247 -4.36 -1.80 10.25
N TYR A 248 -3.22 -2.45 9.97
CA TYR A 248 -2.14 -2.59 10.95
C TYR A 248 -1.58 -1.23 11.41
N SER A 249 -1.38 -0.29 10.49
CA SER A 249 -0.76 1.01 10.77
C SER A 249 -1.73 2.06 11.32
N THR A 250 -3.03 1.92 11.06
CA THR A 250 -4.03 2.94 11.42
C THR A 250 -4.99 2.50 12.53
N SER A 251 -5.28 1.20 12.60
CA SER A 251 -6.27 0.61 13.50
C SER A 251 -5.83 -0.77 13.97
N ARG A 252 -4.62 -0.85 14.56
CA ARG A 252 -3.98 -2.11 14.98
C ARG A 252 -4.87 -3.02 15.83
N TYR A 253 -5.73 -2.44 16.67
CA TYR A 253 -6.71 -3.16 17.50
C TYR A 253 -7.77 -3.93 16.70
N ASN A 254 -7.93 -3.65 15.41
CA ASN A 254 -8.81 -4.33 14.48
C ASN A 254 -8.06 -5.27 13.52
N TYR A 255 -6.74 -5.40 13.64
CA TYR A 255 -5.92 -6.14 12.67
C TYR A 255 -6.33 -7.61 12.53
N ASP A 256 -6.69 -8.28 13.62
CA ASP A 256 -7.11 -9.70 13.57
C ASP A 256 -8.42 -9.93 12.80
N LYS A 257 -9.18 -8.85 12.54
CA LYS A 257 -10.44 -8.92 11.80
C LYS A 257 -10.26 -8.78 10.29
N ILE A 258 -9.09 -8.31 9.82
CA ILE A 258 -8.87 -8.04 8.39
C ILE A 258 -8.92 -9.30 7.52
N ILE A 259 -8.74 -10.49 8.13
CA ILE A 259 -8.89 -11.79 7.47
C ILE A 259 -10.19 -11.90 6.65
N ILE A 260 -11.28 -11.28 7.10
CA ILE A 260 -12.56 -11.29 6.37
C ILE A 260 -12.42 -10.57 5.02
N SER A 261 -11.83 -9.37 4.99
CA SER A 261 -11.60 -8.63 3.74
C SER A 261 -10.65 -9.37 2.79
N ILE A 262 -9.66 -10.08 3.33
CA ILE A 262 -8.71 -10.88 2.56
C ILE A 262 -9.43 -12.05 1.88
N ILE A 263 -10.16 -12.86 2.65
CA ILE A 263 -10.91 -14.01 2.14
C ILE A 263 -11.94 -13.57 1.10
N LEU A 264 -12.65 -12.47 1.34
CA LEU A 264 -13.62 -11.95 0.37
C LEU A 264 -12.95 -11.51 -0.94
N SER A 265 -11.73 -10.97 -0.89
CA SER A 265 -10.95 -10.59 -2.09
C SER A 265 -10.46 -11.83 -2.85
N ASP A 266 -9.99 -12.85 -2.14
CA ASP A 266 -9.57 -14.12 -2.73
C ASP A 266 -10.75 -14.84 -3.40
N LEU A 267 -11.90 -14.89 -2.73
CA LEU A 267 -13.14 -15.44 -3.29
C LEU A 267 -13.64 -14.62 -4.48
N ALA A 268 -13.50 -13.29 -4.45
CA ALA A 268 -13.82 -12.46 -5.60
C ALA A 268 -12.97 -12.85 -6.81
N TYR A 269 -11.67 -13.16 -6.63
CA TYR A 269 -10.83 -13.65 -7.72
C TYR A 269 -11.33 -14.99 -8.26
N ILE A 270 -11.55 -15.97 -7.40
CA ILE A 270 -11.96 -17.32 -7.82
C ILE A 270 -13.33 -17.28 -8.52
N LEU A 271 -14.31 -16.59 -7.93
CA LEU A 271 -15.66 -16.50 -8.50
C LEU A 271 -15.71 -15.66 -9.79
N ARG A 272 -14.67 -14.92 -10.14
CA ARG A 272 -14.62 -14.18 -11.40
C ARG A 272 -14.85 -15.09 -12.61
N PHE A 273 -14.32 -16.31 -12.55
CA PHE A 273 -14.37 -17.28 -13.65
C PHE A 273 -15.68 -18.07 -13.72
N PHE A 274 -16.44 -18.10 -12.63
CA PHE A 274 -17.69 -18.88 -12.54
C PHE A 274 -18.94 -18.00 -12.47
N TYR A 275 -18.87 -16.88 -11.73
CA TYR A 275 -19.98 -15.97 -11.45
C TYR A 275 -19.50 -14.50 -11.36
N PHE A 276 -19.23 -13.89 -12.52
CA PHE A 276 -18.67 -12.53 -12.63
C PHE A 276 -19.40 -11.46 -11.79
N LYS A 277 -20.74 -11.47 -11.76
CA LYS A 277 -21.52 -10.49 -10.97
C LYS A 277 -21.30 -10.66 -9.46
N ILE A 278 -21.21 -11.90 -8.98
CA ILE A 278 -21.01 -12.21 -7.57
C ILE A 278 -19.59 -11.83 -7.14
N SER A 279 -18.59 -12.06 -8.01
CA SER A 279 -17.21 -11.63 -7.80
C SER A 279 -17.11 -10.14 -7.45
N GLY A 280 -17.75 -9.26 -8.23
CA GLY A 280 -17.77 -7.82 -7.97
C GLY A 280 -18.41 -7.46 -6.62
N ILE A 281 -19.52 -8.11 -6.27
CA ILE A 281 -20.21 -7.88 -4.98
C ILE A 281 -19.30 -8.25 -3.81
N LEU A 282 -18.60 -9.39 -3.87
CA LEU A 282 -17.68 -9.80 -2.80
C LEU A 282 -16.56 -8.80 -2.59
N TRP A 283 -15.97 -8.27 -3.67
CA TRP A 283 -14.93 -7.26 -3.56
C TRP A 283 -15.46 -5.95 -2.95
N VAL A 284 -16.67 -5.51 -3.32
CA VAL A 284 -17.31 -4.34 -2.69
C VAL A 284 -17.52 -4.56 -1.19
N ILE A 285 -18.01 -5.73 -0.78
CA ILE A 285 -18.17 -6.07 0.64
C ILE A 285 -16.82 -6.07 1.35
N ALA A 286 -15.76 -6.59 0.71
CA ALA A 286 -14.40 -6.58 1.26
C ALA A 286 -13.90 -5.16 1.56
N VAL A 287 -14.10 -4.23 0.61
CA VAL A 287 -13.74 -2.81 0.73
C VAL A 287 -14.55 -2.14 1.82
N LEU A 288 -15.88 -2.31 1.84
CA LEU A 288 -16.75 -1.73 2.86
C LEU A 288 -16.38 -2.21 4.28
N TYR A 289 -16.10 -3.51 4.42
CA TYR A 289 -15.65 -4.07 5.68
C TYR A 289 -14.28 -3.50 6.10
N PHE A 290 -13.35 -3.37 5.16
CA PHE A 290 -12.06 -2.72 5.41
C PHE A 290 -12.24 -1.26 5.89
N LEU A 291 -13.08 -0.47 5.22
CA LEU A 291 -13.36 0.92 5.63
C LEU A 291 -13.99 1.00 7.01
N TYR A 292 -14.88 0.06 7.34
CA TYR A 292 -15.44 -0.06 8.68
C TYR A 292 -14.36 -0.30 9.74
N LEU A 293 -13.37 -1.16 9.46
CA LEU A 293 -12.27 -1.45 10.40
C LEU A 293 -11.37 -0.24 10.66
N ILE A 294 -11.27 0.70 9.72
CA ILE A 294 -10.42 1.90 9.85
C ILE A 294 -11.23 3.19 10.11
N ARG A 295 -12.53 3.09 10.35
CA ARG A 295 -13.46 4.23 10.50
C ARG A 295 -13.02 5.29 11.50
N ASP A 296 -12.30 4.88 12.55
CA ASP A 296 -11.83 5.77 13.61
C ASP A 296 -10.76 6.77 13.15
N ASN A 297 -10.29 6.63 11.91
CA ASN A 297 -9.35 7.56 11.27
C ASN A 297 -10.06 8.65 10.44
N PHE A 298 -11.37 8.57 10.17
CA PHE A 298 -12.05 9.47 9.23
C PHE A 298 -12.62 10.75 9.87
N TYR A 299 -12.08 11.17 11.01
CA TYR A 299 -12.49 12.39 11.69
C TYR A 299 -11.59 13.57 11.34
N LEU A 300 -12.14 14.79 11.35
CA LEU A 300 -11.37 16.02 11.14
C LEU A 300 -10.19 16.17 12.12
N THR A 301 -10.39 15.75 13.36
CA THR A 301 -9.34 15.66 14.38
C THR A 301 -8.22 14.71 13.97
N SER A 302 -8.55 13.56 13.41
CA SER A 302 -7.57 12.60 12.88
C SER A 302 -6.80 13.13 11.68
N ILE A 303 -7.46 13.91 10.81
CA ILE A 303 -6.78 14.60 9.70
C ILE A 303 -5.81 15.65 10.24
N LYS A 304 -6.20 16.43 11.25
CA LYS A 304 -5.35 17.50 11.82
C LYS A 304 -4.14 16.95 12.58
N LEU A 305 -4.33 15.88 13.33
CA LEU A 305 -3.33 15.35 14.27
C LEU A 305 -2.56 14.14 13.74
N GLY A 306 -3.06 13.47 12.70
CA GLY A 306 -2.50 12.21 12.21
C GLY A 306 -2.75 11.00 13.12
N LEU A 307 -3.57 11.15 14.16
CA LEU A 307 -3.89 10.11 15.15
C LEU A 307 -5.35 9.66 15.06
N SER A 308 -5.62 8.38 15.27
CA SER A 308 -6.99 7.86 15.27
C SER A 308 -7.78 8.40 16.47
N MET A 309 -9.09 8.63 16.30
CA MET A 309 -9.94 9.13 17.38
C MET A 309 -9.99 8.19 18.58
N ARG A 310 -9.91 6.88 18.35
CA ARG A 310 -9.83 5.90 19.42
C ARG A 310 -8.58 6.08 20.28
N PHE A 311 -7.43 6.31 19.66
CA PHE A 311 -6.19 6.56 20.38
C PHE A 311 -6.27 7.83 21.23
N ILE A 312 -6.85 8.90 20.67
CA ILE A 312 -7.05 10.17 21.40
C ILE A 312 -7.97 9.97 22.62
N ARG A 313 -9.04 9.18 22.49
CA ARG A 313 -9.94 8.86 23.62
C ARG A 313 -9.21 8.09 24.73
N MET A 314 -8.48 7.04 24.35
CA MET A 314 -7.72 6.23 25.31
C MET A 314 -6.67 7.05 26.07
N GLN A 315 -6.00 8.00 25.42
CA GLN A 315 -5.05 8.89 26.11
C GLN A 315 -5.74 9.80 27.13
N LYS A 316 -6.91 10.34 26.81
CA LYS A 316 -7.68 11.17 27.74
C LYS A 316 -8.15 10.36 28.95
N GLU A 317 -8.69 9.17 28.72
CA GLU A 317 -9.13 8.25 29.78
C GLU A 317 -7.96 7.84 30.70
N SER A 318 -6.74 7.66 30.17
CA SER A 318 -5.55 7.34 30.98
C SER A 318 -4.97 8.52 31.78
N HIS A 319 -5.30 9.76 31.40
CA HIS A 319 -4.90 10.97 32.15
C HIS A 319 -5.95 11.39 33.18
N GLU A 320 -7.17 10.88 33.07
CA GLU A 320 -8.28 11.13 33.99
C GLU A 320 -8.46 9.99 35.03
N SER A 321 -7.66 8.92 34.97
CA SER A 321 -7.61 7.88 36.00
C SER A 321 -6.72 8.33 37.18
N PRO A 322 -7.22 8.32 38.43
CA PRO A 322 -6.53 8.83 39.62
C PRO A 322 -5.24 8.09 39.98
#